data_AF-A0A812UV67-F1
#
_entry.id   AF-A0A812UV67-F1
#
_cell.length_a   1.000
_cell.length_b   1.000
_cell.length_c   1.000
_cell.angle_alpha   90.00
_cell.angle_beta   90.00
_cell.angle_gamma   90.00
#
_symmetry.space_group_name_H-M   'P 1'
#
loop_
_entity.id
_entity.type
_entity.pdbx_description
1 polymer ?
#
loop_
_entity_poly.entity_id
_entity_poly.type
_entity_poly.pdbx_seq_one_letter_code
_entity_poly.pdbx_strand_id
1 'polypeptide(L)'
;MQSVEDIDGQRLSDEGSQGFSGRNLELTYAEVEFAPFCQLLNRVAQPQPGETFLDLGSGSGRAVLAAALAFPGLRCCRGYELLGPLHAAAERSAARVAELAGGQLAPVDLRMQSFLGPDAAWEE
;
A
#
# COMPACT_ATOMS: atom_id res chain seq x y z
N MET A 1 2.43 -22.99 -6.42
CA MET A 1 1.65 -21.82 -6.87
C MET A 1 0.93 -21.29 -5.63
N GLN A 2 1.46 -20.27 -4.97
CA GLN A 2 0.83 -19.66 -3.79
C GLN A 2 0.20 -18.32 -4.22
N SER A 3 -1.04 -18.09 -3.80
CA SER A 3 -1.84 -16.90 -4.12
C SER A 3 -1.40 -15.70 -3.26
N VAL A 4 -1.77 -14.49 -3.68
CA VAL A 4 -1.50 -13.21 -2.96
C VAL A 4 -2.25 -13.15 -1.60
N GLU A 5 -3.03 -14.18 -1.27
CA GLU A 5 -3.78 -14.33 -0.01
C GLU A 5 -2.92 -14.82 1.16
N ASP A 6 -1.70 -15.32 0.92
CA ASP A 6 -0.85 -15.94 1.96
C ASP A 6 -0.02 -14.93 2.79
N ILE A 7 -0.15 -13.62 2.55
CA ILE A 7 0.56 -12.59 3.33
C ILE A 7 -0.35 -12.07 4.44
N ASP A 8 -0.23 -12.70 5.60
CA ASP A 8 -0.85 -12.25 6.85
C ASP A 8 -0.13 -10.99 7.37
N GLY A 9 -0.67 -9.82 7.02
CA GLY A 9 -0.15 -8.53 7.44
C GLY A 9 -0.26 -8.31 8.96
N GLN A 10 -1.23 -8.95 9.61
CA GLN A 10 -1.43 -8.88 11.05
C GLN A 10 -0.25 -9.51 11.78
N ARG A 11 0.13 -10.73 11.41
CA ARG A 11 1.27 -11.42 12.03
C ARG A 11 2.58 -10.63 11.91
N LEU A 12 2.85 -10.07 10.73
CA LEU A 12 4.08 -9.31 10.49
C LEU A 12 4.12 -7.99 11.28
N SER A 13 2.96 -7.38 11.53
CA SER A 13 2.86 -6.21 12.40
C SER A 13 3.00 -6.59 13.88
N ASP A 14 2.38 -7.69 14.33
CA ASP A 14 2.50 -8.19 15.71
C ASP A 14 3.97 -8.49 16.08
N GLU A 15 4.71 -9.04 15.12
CA GLU A 15 6.15 -9.28 15.23
C GLU A 15 6.96 -7.97 15.27
N GLY A 16 6.55 -6.95 14.49
CA GLY A 16 7.22 -5.64 14.43
C GLY A 16 6.85 -4.65 15.55
N SER A 17 5.71 -4.85 16.21
CA SER A 17 5.11 -3.91 17.18
C SER A 17 5.56 -4.13 18.62
N GLN A 18 6.42 -5.13 18.90
CA GLN A 18 6.91 -5.50 20.24
C GLN A 18 7.64 -4.36 21.00
N GLY A 19 7.78 -3.16 20.43
CA GLY A 19 8.32 -1.95 21.06
C GLY A 19 7.43 -0.70 21.01
N PHE A 20 6.24 -0.74 20.39
CA PHE A 20 5.34 0.42 20.26
C PHE A 20 4.04 0.20 21.08
N SER A 21 3.83 0.98 22.13
CA SER A 21 2.73 0.79 23.11
C SER A 21 1.34 1.26 22.63
N GLY A 22 1.16 1.49 21.33
CA GLY A 22 -0.12 1.84 20.70
C GLY A 22 -0.85 0.57 20.24
N ARG A 23 -2.08 0.36 20.70
CA ARG A 23 -2.82 -0.91 20.56
C ARG A 23 -3.14 -1.30 19.11
N ASN A 24 -2.90 -2.58 18.85
CA ASN A 24 -3.22 -3.45 17.71
C ASN A 24 -4.64 -3.39 17.07
N LEU A 25 -5.61 -2.67 17.64
CA LEU A 25 -6.99 -2.66 17.14
C LEU A 25 -7.16 -1.89 15.82
N GLU A 26 -6.27 -0.94 15.54
CA GLU A 26 -6.36 -0.06 14.37
C GLU A 26 -5.99 -0.78 13.06
N LEU A 27 -5.22 -1.89 13.16
CA LEU A 27 -4.62 -2.58 12.02
C LEU A 27 -5.49 -3.70 11.44
N THR A 28 -6.18 -4.47 12.28
CA THR A 28 -7.13 -5.51 11.83
C THR A 28 -8.35 -4.93 11.12
N TYR A 29 -8.67 -3.64 11.37
CA TYR A 29 -9.78 -2.93 10.74
C TYR A 29 -9.39 -2.20 9.44
N ALA A 30 -8.09 -2.06 9.15
CA ALA A 30 -7.57 -1.28 8.03
C ALA A 30 -7.31 -2.12 6.76
N GLU A 31 -7.60 -3.42 6.77
CA GLU A 31 -7.39 -4.24 5.58
C GLU A 31 -8.30 -3.81 4.43
N VAL A 32 -7.67 -3.37 3.35
CA VAL A 32 -8.36 -2.96 2.13
C VAL A 32 -8.87 -4.18 1.38
N GLU A 33 -10.19 -4.22 1.20
CA GLU A 33 -10.88 -5.07 0.22
C GLU A 33 -10.86 -4.41 -1.15
N PHE A 34 -10.36 -5.13 -2.16
CA PHE A 34 -10.06 -4.54 -3.47
C PHE A 34 -11.28 -3.85 -4.11
N ALA A 35 -12.37 -4.59 -4.33
CA ALA A 35 -13.51 -4.06 -5.07
C ALA A 35 -14.24 -2.88 -4.36
N PRO A 36 -14.56 -2.96 -3.05
CA PRO A 36 -15.17 -1.83 -2.34
C PRO A 36 -14.28 -0.59 -2.30
N PHE A 37 -12.97 -0.76 -2.13
CA PHE A 37 -12.03 0.34 -2.08
C PHE A 37 -11.89 1.04 -3.44
N CYS A 38 -11.75 0.29 -4.53
CA CYS A 38 -11.70 0.87 -5.87
C CYS A 38 -13.01 1.60 -6.22
N GLN A 39 -14.16 1.08 -5.78
CA GLN A 39 -15.44 1.78 -5.95
C GLN A 39 -15.50 3.09 -5.16
N LEU A 40 -15.00 3.10 -3.92
CA LEU A 40 -14.91 4.31 -3.10
C LEU A 40 -14.05 5.37 -3.79
N LEU A 41 -12.83 5.00 -4.19
CA LEU A 41 -11.92 5.90 -4.90
C LEU A 41 -12.57 6.47 -6.17
N ASN A 42 -13.14 5.60 -7.01
CA ASN A 42 -13.76 6.02 -8.26
C ASN A 42 -14.96 6.96 -8.06
N ARG A 43 -15.72 6.82 -6.97
CA ARG A 43 -16.91 7.64 -6.71
C ARG A 43 -16.60 8.95 -5.99
N VAL A 44 -15.64 8.95 -5.07
CA VAL A 44 -15.40 10.07 -4.16
C VAL A 44 -14.18 10.87 -4.57
N ALA A 45 -13.05 10.21 -4.84
CA ALA A 45 -11.80 10.87 -5.21
C ALA A 45 -11.73 11.16 -6.72
N GLN A 46 -12.35 10.30 -7.54
CA GLN A 46 -12.36 10.39 -9.01
C GLN A 46 -10.95 10.58 -9.60
N PRO A 47 -10.01 9.61 -9.40
CA PRO A 47 -8.62 9.80 -9.78
C PRO A 47 -8.47 10.09 -11.28
N GLN A 48 -7.68 11.10 -11.62
CA GLN A 48 -7.42 11.51 -13.00
C GLN A 48 -6.06 11.01 -13.50
N PRO A 49 -5.91 10.76 -14.81
CA PRO A 49 -4.62 10.41 -15.38
C PRO A 49 -3.54 11.46 -15.07
N GLY A 50 -2.34 11.01 -14.71
CA GLY A 50 -1.22 11.89 -14.35
C GLY A 50 -1.16 12.30 -12.87
N GLU A 51 -2.20 12.03 -12.09
CA GLU A 51 -2.17 12.25 -10.63
C GLU A 51 -1.38 11.16 -9.89
N THR A 52 -1.01 11.45 -8.64
CA THR A 52 -0.38 10.47 -7.75
C THR A 52 -1.31 10.11 -6.61
N PHE A 53 -1.49 8.81 -6.41
CA PHE A 53 -2.15 8.28 -5.22
C PHE A 53 -1.13 8.12 -4.09
N LEU A 54 -1.47 8.59 -2.89
CA LEU A 54 -0.62 8.51 -1.70
C LEU A 54 -1.33 7.73 -0.59
N ASP A 55 -0.61 6.78 0.00
CA ASP A 55 -1.03 6.02 1.18
C ASP A 55 -0.04 6.23 2.33
N LEU A 56 -0.53 6.78 3.44
CA LEU A 56 0.27 7.19 4.61
C LEU A 56 0.10 6.16 5.72
N GLY A 57 1.15 5.37 5.97
CA GLY A 57 1.02 4.14 6.76
C GLY A 57 0.51 2.99 5.89
N SER A 58 1.18 2.74 4.77
CA SER A 58 0.69 1.86 3.71
C SER A 58 0.63 0.37 4.09
N GLY A 59 1.17 -0.02 5.25
CA GLY A 59 1.17 -1.39 5.72
C GLY A 59 1.80 -2.34 4.71
N SER A 60 1.07 -3.40 4.37
CA SER A 60 1.46 -4.38 3.35
C SER A 60 1.19 -3.92 1.89
N GLY A 61 0.89 -2.63 1.68
CA GLY A 61 0.77 -2.00 0.36
C GLY A 61 -0.54 -2.28 -0.37
N ARG A 62 -1.55 -2.86 0.28
CA ARG A 62 -2.80 -3.29 -0.38
C ARG A 62 -3.53 -2.14 -1.06
N ALA A 63 -3.65 -0.98 -0.42
CA ALA A 63 -4.34 0.18 -0.98
C ALA A 63 -3.58 0.75 -2.19
N VAL A 64 -2.25 0.86 -2.08
CA VAL A 64 -1.33 1.29 -3.15
C VAL A 64 -1.49 0.38 -4.38
N LEU A 65 -1.45 -0.94 -4.19
CA LEU A 65 -1.58 -1.90 -5.27
C LEU A 65 -3.00 -1.92 -5.86
N ALA A 66 -4.02 -1.77 -5.03
CA ALA A 66 -5.40 -1.67 -5.49
C ALA A 66 -5.60 -0.44 -6.39
N ALA A 67 -5.09 0.73 -5.97
CA ALA A 67 -5.13 1.95 -6.76
C ALA A 67 -4.35 1.78 -8.09
N ALA A 68 -3.15 1.20 -8.04
CA ALA A 68 -2.32 1.01 -9.22
C ALA A 68 -2.98 0.11 -10.29
N LEU A 69 -3.66 -0.95 -9.85
CA LEU A 69 -4.39 -1.87 -10.73
C LEU A 69 -5.68 -1.26 -11.28
N ALA A 70 -6.45 -0.55 -10.44
CA ALA A 70 -7.74 0.00 -10.84
C ALA A 70 -7.61 1.25 -11.71
N PHE A 71 -6.52 2.01 -11.56
CA PHE A 71 -6.32 3.29 -12.23
C PHE A 71 -4.93 3.36 -12.90
N PRO A 72 -4.69 2.56 -13.96
CA PRO A 72 -3.36 2.48 -14.61
C PRO A 72 -2.89 3.79 -15.27
N GLY A 73 -3.78 4.79 -15.41
CA GLY A 73 -3.43 6.12 -15.90
C GLY A 73 -2.80 7.04 -14.85
N LEU A 74 -2.77 6.66 -13.57
CA LEU A 74 -2.07 7.42 -12.53
C LEU A 74 -0.57 7.49 -12.85
N ARG A 75 0.04 8.62 -12.53
CA ARG A 75 1.49 8.82 -12.67
C ARG A 75 2.26 7.93 -11.70
N CYS A 76 1.77 7.80 -10.47
CA CYS A 76 2.37 6.96 -9.45
C CYS A 76 1.35 6.59 -8.37
N CYS A 77 1.48 5.40 -7.80
CA CYS A 77 0.85 5.02 -6.55
C CYS A 77 1.96 4.81 -5.52
N ARG A 78 2.03 5.68 -4.50
CA ARG A 78 3.12 5.69 -3.53
C ARG A 78 2.64 5.38 -2.12
N GLY A 79 3.36 4.48 -1.45
CA GLY A 79 3.12 4.08 -0.06
C GLY A 79 4.29 4.41 0.85
N TYR A 80 4.00 4.95 2.04
CA TYR A 80 4.97 5.23 3.09
C TYR A 80 4.69 4.30 4.28
N GLU A 81 5.67 3.49 4.68
CA GLU A 81 5.56 2.58 5.81
C GLU A 81 6.82 2.64 6.68
N LEU A 82 6.65 2.68 8.01
CA LEU A 82 7.78 2.75 8.94
C LEU A 82 8.26 1.36 9.36
N LEU A 83 7.36 0.39 9.45
CA LEU A 83 7.62 -0.95 9.93
C LEU A 83 8.24 -1.80 8.82
N GLY A 84 9.54 -2.08 8.95
CA GLY A 84 10.30 -2.87 7.98
C GLY A 84 9.66 -4.20 7.55
N PRO A 85 9.10 -5.03 8.45
CA PRO A 85 8.42 -6.26 8.07
C PRO A 85 7.20 -6.05 7.16
N LEU A 86 6.42 -4.98 7.39
CA LEU A 86 5.25 -4.62 6.57
C LEU A 86 5.69 -4.04 5.22
N HIS A 87 6.70 -3.18 5.22
CA HIS A 87 7.29 -2.66 3.99
C HIS A 87 7.82 -3.80 3.11
N ALA A 88 8.58 -4.74 3.67
CA ALA A 88 9.06 -5.91 2.94
C ALA A 88 7.92 -6.79 2.41
N ALA A 89 6.79 -6.87 3.12
CA ALA A 89 5.58 -7.53 2.61
C ALA A 89 4.95 -6.78 1.44
N ALA A 90 4.90 -5.44 1.50
CA ALA A 90 4.44 -4.61 0.41
C ALA A 90 5.29 -4.78 -0.86
N GLU A 91 6.62 -4.82 -0.73
CA GLU A 91 7.52 -5.06 -1.85
C GLU A 91 7.30 -6.44 -2.51
N ARG A 92 7.12 -7.49 -1.69
CA ARG A 92 6.81 -8.84 -2.21
C ARG A 92 5.48 -8.87 -2.95
N SER A 93 4.44 -8.24 -2.39
CA SER A 93 3.13 -8.13 -3.03
C SER A 93 3.22 -7.35 -4.34
N ALA A 94 3.95 -6.24 -4.37
CA ALA A 94 4.15 -5.42 -5.56
C ALA A 94 4.85 -6.21 -6.68
N ALA A 95 5.92 -6.92 -6.37
CA ALA A 95 6.63 -7.77 -7.33
C ALA A 95 5.69 -8.84 -7.92
N ARG A 96 4.90 -9.50 -7.07
CA ARG A 96 3.94 -10.53 -7.51
C ARG A 96 2.82 -9.96 -8.37
N VAL A 97 2.29 -8.80 -8.00
CA VAL A 97 1.23 -8.12 -8.78
C VAL A 97 1.78 -7.67 -10.13
N ALA A 98 2.99 -7.11 -10.19
CA ALA A 98 3.61 -6.69 -11.44
C ALA A 98 3.79 -7.87 -12.42
N GLU A 99 4.19 -9.05 -11.92
CA GLU A 99 4.28 -10.28 -12.70
C GLU A 99 2.91 -10.71 -13.26
N LEU A 100 1.87 -10.68 -12.44
CA LEU A 100 0.52 -11.11 -12.81
C LEU A 100 -0.22 -10.13 -13.73
N ALA A 101 0.02 -8.83 -13.55
CA ALA A 101 -0.67 -7.76 -14.28
C ALA A 101 -0.13 -7.57 -15.71
N GLY A 102 1.00 -8.19 -16.06
CA GLY A 102 1.55 -8.11 -17.42
C GLY A 102 1.85 -6.68 -17.89
N GLY A 103 2.16 -5.76 -16.96
CA GLY A 103 2.43 -4.35 -17.25
C GLY A 103 1.21 -3.43 -17.28
N GLN A 104 0.00 -3.93 -16.99
CA GLN A 104 -1.22 -3.11 -16.88
C GLN A 104 -1.44 -2.62 -15.44
N LEU A 105 -0.49 -1.84 -14.93
CA LEU A 105 -0.61 -1.17 -13.63
C LEU A 105 0.09 0.19 -13.67
N ALA A 106 -0.41 1.15 -12.90
CA ALA A 106 0.32 2.40 -12.67
C ALA A 106 1.65 2.12 -11.95
N PRO A 107 2.68 2.96 -12.12
CA PRO A 107 3.94 2.82 -11.39
C PRO A 107 3.73 2.79 -9.87
N VAL A 108 4.41 1.87 -9.19
CA VAL A 108 4.35 1.71 -7.72
C VAL A 108 5.66 2.15 -7.09
N ASP A 109 5.60 3.01 -6.08
CA ASP A 109 6.75 3.50 -5.30
C ASP A 109 6.50 3.23 -3.81
N LEU A 110 7.22 2.27 -3.22
CA LEU A 110 7.09 1.94 -1.80
C LEU A 110 8.33 2.46 -1.07
N ARG A 111 8.12 3.23 -0.01
CA ARG A 111 9.21 3.86 0.75
C ARG A 111 9.14 3.46 2.22
N MET A 112 10.24 2.90 2.74
CA MET A 112 10.38 2.62 4.17
C MET A 112 10.82 3.86 4.93
N GLN A 113 9.88 4.75 5.25
CA GLN A 113 10.20 6.01 5.91
C GLN A 113 9.00 6.57 6.68
N SER A 114 9.29 7.47 7.63
CA SER A 114 8.26 8.27 8.28
C SER A 114 7.59 9.20 7.27
N PHE A 115 6.27 9.26 7.29
CA PHE A 115 5.51 10.32 6.62
C PHE A 115 5.41 11.60 7.46
N LEU A 116 5.89 11.57 8.72
CA LEU A 116 5.92 12.72 9.62
C LEU A 116 7.36 13.26 9.74
N GLY A 117 7.54 14.57 9.58
CA GLY A 117 8.79 15.27 9.90
C GLY A 117 9.32 16.21 8.80
N PRO A 118 10.32 17.05 9.12
CA PRO A 118 10.94 17.99 8.18
C PRO A 118 11.74 17.30 7.07
N ASP A 119 12.17 16.06 7.29
CA ASP A 119 12.88 15.23 6.31
C ASP A 119 11.92 14.37 5.46
N ALA A 120 10.60 14.52 5.63
CA ALA A 120 9.62 13.89 4.76
C ALA A 120 9.73 14.51 3.36
N ALA A 121 10.61 13.93 2.53
CA ALA A 121 10.81 14.35 1.16
C ALA A 121 9.61 13.87 0.32
N TRP A 122 8.69 14.79 0.09
CA TRP A 122 7.59 14.63 -0.86
C TRP A 122 8.11 15.06 -2.23
N GLU A 123 8.62 14.11 -3.01
CA GLU A 123 8.94 14.37 -4.41
C GLU A 123 7.64 14.37 -5.21
N GLU A 124 7.32 15.50 -5.84
CA GLU A 124 6.10 15.65 -6.63
C GLU A 124 6.01 14.66 -7.78
#